data_AF-A0A519KIW0-F1
#
_entry.id   AF-A0A519KIW0-F1
#
_cell.length_a   1.000
_cell.length_b   1.000
_cell.length_c   1.000
_cell.angle_alpha   90.00
_cell.angle_beta   90.00
_cell.angle_gamma   90.00
#
_symmetry.space_group_name_H-M   'P 1'
#
loop_
_entity.id
_entity.type
_entity.pdbx_description
1 polymer ?
#
loop_
_entity_poly.entity_id
_entity_poly.type
_entity_poly.pdbx_seq_one_letter_code
_entity_poly.pdbx_strand_id
1 'polypeptide(L)' 'MGRCPDRRLHPDDFAALKAEVMRAAVELSDEQLMDLTDALHGMKRLRRPGRPISHDAGWLVEEEPYLT' A
#
# COMPACT_ATOMS: atom_id res chain seq x y z
N MET A 1 13.82 -13.90 20.26
CA MET A 1 13.12 -13.43 19.05
C MET A 1 12.72 -11.98 19.29
N GLY A 2 13.56 -11.04 18.87
CA GLY A 2 13.36 -9.61 19.14
C GLY A 2 12.09 -9.11 18.46
N ARG A 3 11.34 -8.25 19.16
CA ARG A 3 10.16 -7.56 18.63
C ARG A 3 10.57 -6.90 17.30
N CYS A 4 9.89 -7.25 16.21
CA CYS A 4 10.03 -6.52 14.95
C CYS A 4 9.85 -5.03 15.26
N PRO A 5 10.78 -4.14 14.89
CA PRO A 5 10.53 -2.72 14.96
C PRO A 5 9.27 -2.45 14.14
N ASP A 6 8.39 -1.62 14.69
CA ASP A 6 7.12 -1.23 14.09
C ASP A 6 7.37 -0.92 12.61
N ARG A 7 6.92 -1.81 11.70
CA ARG A 7 7.23 -1.74 10.25
C ARG A 7 6.37 -0.66 9.58
N ARG A 8 6.33 0.51 10.19
CA ARG A 8 5.55 1.67 9.76
C ARG A 8 6.55 2.73 9.31
N LEU A 9 6.35 3.26 8.11
CA LEU A 9 7.05 4.48 7.72
C LEU A 9 6.67 5.58 8.70
N HIS A 10 7.62 6.45 9.02
CA HIS A 10 7.31 7.69 9.72
C HIS A 10 6.26 8.47 8.89
N PRO A 11 5.28 9.14 9.52
CA PRO A 11 4.23 9.86 8.78
C PRO A 11 4.78 10.87 7.77
N ASP A 12 5.87 11.56 8.12
CA ASP A 12 6.52 12.53 7.24
C ASP A 12 7.16 11.86 6.00
N ASP A 13 7.83 10.72 6.20
CA ASP A 13 8.42 9.95 5.10
C ASP A 13 7.33 9.38 4.18
N PHE A 14 6.21 8.94 4.77
CA PHE A 14 5.04 8.52 3.99
C PHE A 14 4.44 9.67 3.19
N ALA A 15 4.33 10.86 3.78
CA ALA A 15 3.80 12.04 3.10
C ALA A 15 4.70 12.45 1.93
N ALA A 16 6.03 12.46 2.13
CA ALA A 16 7.01 12.75 1.08
C ALA A 16 6.94 11.72 -0.06
N LEU A 17 6.93 10.42 0.27
CA LEU A 17 6.79 9.34 -0.72
C LEU A 17 5.48 9.45 -1.51
N LYS A 18 4.37 9.71 -0.81
CA LYS A 18 3.06 9.89 -1.45
C LYS A 18 3.09 11.07 -2.43
N ALA A 19 3.65 12.20 -2.02
CA ALA A 19 3.73 13.38 -2.89
C ALA A 19 4.54 13.08 -4.16
N GLU A 20 5.67 12.39 -4.02
CA GLU A 20 6.53 12.05 -5.15
C GLU A 20 5.87 11.04 -6.10
N VAL A 21 5.20 10.00 -5.56
CA VAL A 21 4.43 9.05 -6.37
C VAL A 21 3.31 9.75 -7.13
N MET A 22 2.55 10.64 -6.48
CA MET A 22 1.48 11.39 -7.14
C MET A 22 2.02 12.34 -8.22
N ARG A 23 3.18 12.95 -7.99
CA ARG A 23 3.85 13.81 -8.96
C ARG A 23 4.35 13.01 -10.16
N ALA A 24 4.97 11.86 -9.95
CA ALA A 24 5.52 11.03 -11.02
C ALA A 24 4.43 10.28 -11.79
N ALA A 25 3.33 9.88 -11.15
CA ALA A 25 2.27 9.06 -11.73
C ALA A 25 1.63 9.68 -12.98
N VAL A 26 1.60 11.01 -13.10
CA VAL A 26 1.04 11.70 -14.28
C VAL A 26 1.95 11.60 -15.52
N GLU A 27 3.22 11.22 -15.35
CA GLU A 27 4.21 11.08 -16.42
C GLU A 27 4.44 9.61 -16.81
N LEU A 28 3.85 8.66 -16.09
CA LEU A 28 4.03 7.23 -16.32
C LEU A 28 3.23 6.74 -17.54
N SER A 29 3.82 5.82 -18.31
CA SER A 29 3.08 5.07 -19.31
C SER A 29 2.11 4.06 -18.67
N ASP A 30 1.14 3.58 -19.43
CA ASP A 30 0.21 2.54 -18.96
C ASP A 30 0.94 1.29 -18.44
N GLU A 31 2.01 0.87 -19.12
CA GLU A 31 2.84 -0.26 -18.70
C GLU A 31 3.52 -0.01 -17.36
N GLN A 32 4.10 1.19 -17.17
CA GLN A 32 4.74 1.57 -15.91
C GLN A 32 3.72 1.70 -14.76
N LEU A 33 2.48 2.11 -15.06
CA LEU A 33 1.39 2.15 -14.09
C LEU A 33 0.93 0.75 -13.66
N MET A 34 0.89 -0.20 -14.59
CA MET A 34 0.62 -1.61 -14.26
C MET A 34 1.73 -2.19 -13.37
N ASP A 35 3.00 -1.99 -13.73
CA ASP A 35 4.14 -2.46 -12.95
C ASP A 35 4.14 -1.89 -11.52
N LEU A 36 3.85 -0.59 -11.39
CA LEU A 36 3.73 0.07 -10.09
C LEU A 36 2.58 -0.53 -9.26
N THR A 37 1.45 -0.81 -9.90
CA THR A 37 0.27 -1.42 -9.25
C THR A 37 0.60 -2.81 -8.74
N ASP A 38 1.27 -3.64 -9.54
CA ASP A 38 1.68 -5.00 -9.16
C ASP A 38 2.69 -4.99 -8.02
N ALA A 39 3.66 -4.08 -8.04
CA ALA A 39 4.63 -3.92 -6.96
C ALA A 39 3.95 -3.55 -5.63
N LEU A 40 3.04 -2.57 -5.65
CA LEU A 40 2.26 -2.17 -4.47
C LEU A 40 1.36 -3.30 -3.96
N HIS A 41 0.74 -4.04 -4.87
CA HIS A 41 -0.07 -5.21 -4.55
C HIS A 41 0.77 -6.31 -3.88
N GLY A 42 1.96 -6.60 -4.42
CA GLY A 42 2.92 -7.54 -3.84
C GLY A 42 3.33 -7.14 -2.42
N MET A 43 3.63 -5.86 -2.19
CA MET A 43 3.93 -5.34 -0.85
C MET A 43 2.77 -5.52 0.14
N LYS A 44 1.51 -5.31 -0.32
CA LYS A 44 0.31 -5.52 0.51
C LYS A 44 0.16 -6.98 0.92
N ARG A 45 0.47 -7.94 0.03
CA ARG A 45 0.48 -9.38 0.33
C ARG A 45 1.55 -9.76 1.34
N LEU A 46 2.77 -9.23 1.20
CA LEU A 46 3.87 -9.51 2.12
C LEU A 46 3.59 -9.01 3.55
N ARG A 47 2.81 -7.93 3.70
CA ARG A 47 2.36 -7.42 5.01
C ARG A 47 1.25 -8.27 5.65
N ARG A 48 0.53 -9.08 4.87
CA ARG A 48 -0.57 -9.95 5.35
C ARG A 48 -0.41 -11.38 4.84
N PRO A 49 0.66 -12.10 5.24
CA PRO A 49 0.87 -13.46 4.80
C PRO A 49 -0.31 -14.35 5.21
N GLY A 50 -0.92 -15.06 4.25
CA GLY A 50 -2.02 -15.99 4.49
C GLY A 50 -3.42 -15.39 4.59
N ARG A 51 -3.59 -14.06 4.56
CA ARG A 51 -4.91 -13.43 4.51
C ARG A 51 -5.29 -13.15 3.06
N PRO A 52 -6.47 -13.59 2.58
CA PRO A 52 -6.97 -13.16 1.28
C PRO A 52 -7.01 -11.62 1.24
N ILE A 53 -6.49 -11.04 0.15
CA ILE A 53 -6.80 -9.64 -0.16
C ILE A 53 -8.29 -9.65 -0.50
N SER A 54 -9.10 -9.05 0.38
CA SER A 54 -10.54 -8.97 0.20
C SER A 54 -10.85 -8.17 -1.08
N HIS A 55 -11.39 -8.89 -2.08
CA HIS A 55 -11.89 -8.42 -3.37
C HIS A 55 -10.92 -7.71 -4.32
N ASP A 56 -10.92 -8.13 -5.58
CA ASP A 56 -10.23 -7.48 -6.70
C ASP A 56 -10.73 -6.04 -6.96
N ALA A 57 -11.90 -5.67 -6.43
CA ALA A 57 -12.45 -4.31 -6.44
C ALA A 57 -12.15 -3.48 -5.16
N GLY A 58 -11.41 -4.05 -4.20
CA GLY A 58 -11.33 -3.60 -2.79
C GLY A 58 -10.43 -2.39 -2.50
N TRP A 59 -10.42 -1.37 -3.35
CA TRP A 59 -9.85 -0.05 -3.01
C TRP A 59 -10.78 0.78 -2.11
N LEU A 60 -12.05 0.37 -1.98
CA LEU A 60 -13.06 0.99 -1.13
C LEU A 60 -13.66 -0.07 -0.20
N VAL A 61 -13.02 -0.30 0.93
CA VAL A 61 -13.75 -0.76 2.10
C VAL A 61 -13.40 0.24 3.18
N GLU A 62 -14.37 1.09 3.53
CA GLU A 62 -14.30 1.95 4.71
C GLU A 62 -13.84 1.08 5.88
N GLU A 63 -12.80 1.52 6.58
CA GLU A 63 -12.43 0.91 7.86
C GLU A 63 -13.64 1.07 8.78
N GLU A 64 -14.43 -0.01 8.95
CA GLU A 64 -15.43 -0.04 9.99
C GLU A 64 -14.69 0.15 11.33
N PRO A 65 -15.09 1.14 12.14
CA PRO A 65 -14.50 1.33 13.45
C PRO A 65 -14.85 0.09 14.26
N TYR A 66 -13.81 -0.59 14.75
CA TYR A 66 -13.95 -1.65 15.73
C TYR A 66 -14.81 -1.14 16.91
N LEU A 67 -16.08 -1.52 16.94
CA LEU A 67 -16.92 -1.38 18.12
C LEU A 67 -16.70 -2.63 18.97
N THR A 68 -15.92 -2.42 20.05
CA THR A 68 -15.79 -3.20 21.29
C THR A 68 -15.45 -4.69 21.20
#